data_AF-A0A969AGD7-F1
#
_entry.id   AF-A0A969AGD7-F1
#
_cell.length_a   1.000
_cell.length_b   1.000
_cell.length_c   1.000
_cell.angle_alpha   90.00
_cell.angle_beta   90.00
_cell.angle_gamma   90.00
#
_symmetry.space_group_name_H-M   'P 1'
#
loop_
_entity.id
_entity.type
_entity.pdbx_description
1 polymer ?
#
loop_
_entity_poly.entity_id
_entity_poly.type
_entity_poly.pdbx_seq_one_letter_code
_entity_poly.pdbx_strand_id
1 'polypeptide(L)'
;MAYIYSVSDAFDTFCGQQPLKSNAKSLLLSAIARYVAKDWGFVYPKKEKRLSPKSKESLLKIMRSTPANQVIDIIQVFKARTEHLEAREISAYKCYIQKFYNWCEQEGLFTVEKVSENELVVQVYPSQSRRVGNHYKQKHKRHQSYSLMAKKAKTHELIYPEDFVNENLASQLESYKKYRERKGIAAMTIRDFELKNIMKVLGWLVRYKDVSLSSLSLESLITYVPLNEKVTREELNTAATKDMKLIKELVAFLEPNNKDVSILKVLRSSFLNVFYYLYRDDVGLHDEFFEYRDIPVYRRLKALVRTKEENEQPSEFYLENTVEWSEIRELFEYLRYLSIATHYDDGEKITKATDFQKSHHLQHFLILGLMALVPTDRARTYNELEIGRTIVYGLREEGKFIPCDRMKNLSKAKWYIHLNPKDFKTGAYYGDSWSPAILNKKFKDGTSFYEYIDLWISKYRNLRQVCDHQYFFRGERTYSKLGENSGHFSGTVTSIFEVHLGKSISPNKIRRAFATQEARVGTYEERVAGALARHHSLEVSDKIYNQQRQEEKMAPCEELIQKMFAD
;
A
#
# COMPACT_ATOMS: atom_id res chain seq x y z
N MET A 1 -18.76 -35.70 10.09
CA MET A 1 -19.35 -34.38 10.37
C MET A 1 -19.86 -34.42 11.81
N ALA A 2 -19.31 -33.61 12.70
CA ALA A 2 -19.83 -33.51 14.06
C ALA A 2 -21.10 -32.67 14.02
N TYR A 3 -22.23 -33.23 14.43
CA TYR A 3 -23.46 -32.48 14.60
C TYR A 3 -23.28 -31.54 15.80
N ILE A 4 -23.04 -30.26 15.53
CA ILE A 4 -22.98 -29.23 16.57
C ILE A 4 -24.42 -28.86 16.92
N TYR A 5 -24.91 -29.34 18.06
CA TYR A 5 -26.31 -29.17 18.46
C TYR A 5 -26.55 -27.89 19.28
N SER A 6 -25.53 -27.36 19.96
CA SER A 6 -25.68 -26.21 20.86
C SER A 6 -24.68 -25.07 20.60
N VAL A 7 -24.99 -23.87 21.10
CA VAL A 7 -24.06 -22.73 21.09
C VAL A 7 -22.78 -23.04 21.87
N SER A 8 -22.86 -23.85 22.93
CA SER A 8 -21.69 -24.28 23.69
C SER A 8 -20.75 -25.15 22.85
N ASP A 9 -21.30 -26.08 22.06
CA ASP A 9 -20.50 -26.97 21.21
C ASP A 9 -19.81 -26.18 20.09
N ALA A 10 -20.53 -25.22 19.49
CA ALA A 10 -19.96 -24.29 18.52
C ALA A 10 -18.84 -23.46 19.15
N PHE A 11 -19.06 -22.93 20.35
CA PHE A 11 -18.08 -22.12 21.08
C PHE A 11 -16.81 -22.91 21.44
N ASP A 12 -16.94 -24.12 21.98
CA ASP A 12 -15.78 -24.93 22.35
C ASP A 12 -15.03 -25.45 21.12
N THR A 13 -15.74 -25.82 20.04
CA THR A 13 -15.12 -26.21 18.77
C THR A 13 -14.34 -25.04 18.16
N PHE A 14 -14.94 -23.85 18.10
CA PHE A 14 -14.26 -22.63 17.68
C PHE A 14 -13.00 -22.36 18.51
N CYS A 15 -13.10 -22.47 19.83
CA CYS A 15 -11.97 -22.24 20.72
C CYS A 15 -10.88 -23.32 20.63
N GLY A 16 -11.22 -24.55 20.24
CA GLY A 16 -10.28 -25.66 20.08
C GLY A 16 -9.57 -25.68 18.72
N GLN A 17 -10.23 -25.25 17.65
CA GLN A 17 -9.66 -25.22 16.30
C GLN A 17 -8.86 -23.94 16.02
N GLN A 18 -9.21 -22.83 16.67
CA GLN A 18 -8.51 -21.57 16.50
C GLN A 18 -7.39 -21.44 17.55
N PRO A 19 -6.13 -21.15 17.17
CA PRO A 19 -5.08 -20.80 18.12
C PRO A 19 -5.35 -19.38 18.67
N LEU A 20 -6.34 -19.28 19.55
CA LEU A 20 -6.71 -18.08 20.26
C LEU A 20 -5.64 -17.77 21.31
N LYS A 21 -5.26 -16.49 21.45
CA LYS A 21 -4.46 -16.04 22.61
C LYS A 21 -5.17 -16.49 23.91
N SER A 22 -4.43 -16.77 24.98
CA SER A 22 -4.99 -17.26 26.26
C SER A 22 -6.15 -16.42 26.81
N ASN A 23 -6.21 -15.13 26.46
CA ASN A 23 -7.29 -14.23 26.86
C ASN A 23 -8.51 -14.20 25.92
N ALA A 24 -8.40 -14.68 24.68
CA ALA A 24 -9.43 -14.54 23.66
C ALA A 24 -10.67 -15.42 23.94
N LYS A 25 -10.49 -16.65 24.46
CA LYS A 25 -11.61 -17.47 24.96
C LYS A 25 -12.41 -16.73 26.04
N SER A 26 -11.71 -16.10 26.99
CA SER A 26 -12.35 -15.33 28.06
C SER A 26 -13.05 -14.07 27.55
N LEU A 27 -12.50 -13.40 26.52
CA LEU A 27 -13.09 -12.20 25.94
C LEU A 27 -14.34 -12.51 25.11
N LEU A 28 -14.33 -13.58 24.32
CA LEU A 28 -15.52 -14.03 23.59
C LEU A 28 -16.62 -14.46 24.55
N LEU A 29 -16.29 -15.26 25.58
CA LEU A 29 -17.25 -15.66 26.60
C LEU A 29 -17.86 -14.44 27.33
N SER A 30 -17.04 -13.42 27.62
CA SER A 30 -17.51 -12.18 28.24
C SER A 30 -18.39 -11.35 27.30
N ALA A 31 -18.07 -11.33 26.01
CA ALA A 31 -18.86 -10.64 25.00
C ALA A 31 -20.25 -11.27 24.86
N ILE A 32 -20.29 -12.61 24.75
CA ILE A 32 -21.54 -13.38 24.69
C ILE A 32 -22.36 -13.11 25.96
N ALA A 33 -21.75 -13.20 27.14
CA ALA A 33 -22.44 -12.97 28.41
C ALA A 33 -23.06 -11.58 28.54
N ARG A 34 -22.35 -10.54 28.10
CA ARG A 34 -22.76 -9.14 28.29
C ARG A 34 -23.82 -8.69 27.30
N TYR A 35 -23.68 -9.11 26.04
CA TYR A 35 -24.41 -8.49 24.95
C TYR A 35 -25.37 -9.46 24.25
N VAL A 36 -25.15 -10.77 24.34
CA VAL A 36 -25.93 -11.75 23.58
C VAL A 36 -26.83 -12.58 24.49
N ALA A 37 -26.24 -13.22 25.50
CA ALA A 37 -26.89 -14.26 26.29
C ALA A 37 -28.10 -13.79 27.12
N LYS A 38 -28.32 -12.48 27.23
CA LYS A 38 -29.53 -11.94 27.88
C LYS A 38 -30.81 -12.36 27.13
N ASP A 39 -30.76 -12.52 25.80
CA ASP A 39 -31.91 -13.07 25.03
C ASP A 39 -32.08 -14.57 25.22
N TRP A 40 -31.07 -15.23 25.78
CA TRP A 40 -31.12 -16.63 26.19
C TRP A 40 -31.44 -16.78 27.69
N GLY A 41 -31.86 -15.70 28.36
CA GLY A 41 -32.23 -15.70 29.78
C GLY A 41 -31.07 -15.50 30.76
N PHE A 42 -29.86 -15.15 30.29
CA PHE A 42 -28.72 -14.89 31.18
C PHE A 42 -28.78 -13.48 31.81
N VAL A 43 -28.67 -13.40 33.12
CA VAL A 43 -28.63 -12.11 33.85
C VAL A 43 -27.19 -11.75 34.21
N TYR A 44 -26.65 -10.72 33.55
CA TYR A 44 -25.29 -10.25 33.82
C TYR A 44 -25.20 -9.50 35.16
N PRO A 45 -24.27 -9.83 36.07
CA PRO A 45 -24.12 -9.12 37.34
C PRO A 45 -23.64 -7.67 37.12
N LYS A 46 -24.48 -6.67 37.43
CA LYS A 46 -24.20 -5.24 37.15
C LYS A 46 -22.92 -4.70 37.82
N LYS A 47 -22.44 -5.31 38.89
CA LYS A 47 -21.29 -4.83 39.68
C LYS A 47 -19.94 -5.50 39.34
N GLU A 48 -19.94 -6.50 38.45
CA GLU A 48 -18.73 -7.30 38.19
C GLU A 48 -18.04 -6.92 36.86
N LYS A 49 -16.79 -6.46 36.95
CA LYS A 49 -15.96 -6.22 35.75
C LYS A 49 -15.53 -7.52 35.05
N ARG A 50 -15.62 -8.68 35.72
CA ARG A 50 -15.28 -10.02 35.20
C ARG A 50 -16.30 -11.03 35.72
N LEU A 51 -16.70 -11.98 34.88
CA LEU A 51 -17.61 -13.06 35.29
C LEU A 51 -16.98 -13.89 36.41
N SER A 52 -17.66 -13.97 37.56
CA SER A 52 -17.34 -14.95 38.61
C SER A 52 -17.40 -16.40 38.06
N PRO A 53 -16.71 -17.37 38.70
CA PRO A 53 -16.79 -18.78 38.30
C PRO A 53 -18.24 -19.30 38.23
N LYS A 54 -19.09 -18.93 39.20
CA LYS A 54 -20.51 -19.28 39.25
C LYS A 54 -21.30 -18.69 38.09
N SER A 55 -21.04 -17.43 37.72
CA SER A 55 -21.68 -16.79 36.56
C SER A 55 -21.22 -17.42 35.23
N LYS A 56 -19.96 -17.85 35.13
CA LYS A 56 -19.47 -18.58 33.95
C LYS A 56 -20.15 -19.94 33.80
N GLU A 57 -20.30 -20.68 34.88
CA GLU A 57 -20.98 -21.98 34.87
C GLU A 57 -22.46 -21.83 34.47
N SER A 58 -23.15 -20.83 35.02
CA SER A 58 -24.53 -20.52 34.65
C SER A 58 -24.67 -20.14 33.17
N LEU A 59 -23.74 -19.34 32.64
CA LEU A 59 -23.71 -18.97 31.22
C LEU A 59 -23.49 -20.19 30.33
N LEU A 60 -22.53 -21.06 30.67
CA LEU A 60 -22.25 -22.28 29.91
C LEU A 60 -23.45 -23.23 29.92
N LYS A 61 -24.18 -23.33 31.05
CA LYS A 61 -25.43 -24.11 31.11
C LYS A 61 -26.47 -23.59 30.12
N ILE A 62 -26.65 -22.27 30.04
CA ILE A 62 -27.55 -21.64 29.07
C ILE A 62 -27.08 -21.91 27.64
N MET A 63 -25.81 -21.69 27.33
CA MET A 63 -25.24 -21.93 26.00
C MET A 63 -25.37 -23.39 25.53
N ARG A 64 -25.33 -24.36 26.45
CA ARG A 64 -25.57 -25.79 26.14
C ARG A 64 -27.04 -26.07 25.80
N SER A 65 -27.98 -25.36 26.42
CA SER A 65 -29.41 -25.48 26.13
C SER A 65 -29.86 -24.63 24.94
N THR A 66 -29.07 -23.64 24.51
CA THR A 66 -29.38 -22.80 23.35
C THR A 66 -29.00 -23.54 22.06
N PRO A 67 -29.95 -23.73 21.12
CA PRO A 67 -29.66 -24.31 19.81
C PRO A 67 -28.66 -23.48 19.02
N ALA A 68 -27.78 -24.12 18.25
CA ALA A 68 -26.75 -23.42 17.49
C ALA A 68 -27.33 -22.36 16.54
N ASN A 69 -28.49 -22.60 15.92
CA ASN A 69 -29.12 -21.68 14.97
C ASN A 69 -29.50 -20.30 15.55
N GLN A 70 -29.57 -20.15 16.88
CA GLN A 70 -29.74 -18.85 17.53
C GLN A 70 -28.51 -17.93 17.41
N VAL A 71 -27.41 -18.44 16.85
CA VAL A 71 -26.21 -17.65 16.54
C VAL A 71 -26.39 -16.86 15.24
N ILE A 72 -27.39 -17.16 14.39
CA ILE A 72 -27.69 -16.39 13.16
C ILE A 72 -27.87 -14.90 13.49
N ASP A 73 -28.57 -14.60 14.59
CA ASP A 73 -28.87 -13.22 14.99
C ASP A 73 -27.82 -12.63 15.94
N ILE A 74 -26.73 -13.36 16.24
CA ILE A 74 -25.75 -12.93 17.26
C ILE A 74 -25.15 -11.57 16.93
N ILE A 75 -24.96 -11.26 15.64
CA ILE A 75 -24.42 -9.99 15.17
C ILE A 75 -25.46 -8.89 15.28
N GLN A 76 -26.73 -9.17 14.96
CA GLN A 76 -27.80 -8.18 15.04
C GLN A 76 -28.10 -7.83 16.50
N VAL A 77 -28.23 -8.84 17.37
CA VAL A 77 -28.40 -8.69 18.82
C VAL A 77 -27.23 -7.92 19.42
N PHE A 78 -26.00 -8.27 19.03
CA PHE A 78 -24.81 -7.56 19.49
C PHE A 78 -24.81 -6.10 19.03
N LYS A 79 -25.12 -5.82 17.76
CA LYS A 79 -25.21 -4.45 17.22
C LYS A 79 -26.27 -3.63 17.96
N ALA A 80 -27.50 -4.12 18.06
CA ALA A 80 -28.59 -3.42 18.74
C ALA A 80 -28.27 -3.06 20.19
N ARG A 81 -27.53 -3.92 20.90
CA ARG A 81 -27.15 -3.70 22.31
C ARG A 81 -25.88 -2.92 22.51
N THR A 82 -25.13 -2.66 21.45
CA THR A 82 -23.90 -1.90 21.50
C THR A 82 -24.00 -0.55 20.78
N GLU A 83 -25.14 -0.25 20.17
CA GLU A 83 -25.41 1.00 19.45
C GLU A 83 -25.18 2.26 20.29
N HIS A 84 -25.41 2.18 21.60
CA HIS A 84 -25.26 3.28 22.55
C HIS A 84 -23.94 3.27 23.34
N LEU A 85 -23.02 2.33 23.06
CA LEU A 85 -21.74 2.24 23.75
C LEU A 85 -20.61 2.77 22.86
N GLU A 86 -19.55 3.29 23.48
CA GLU A 86 -18.43 3.88 22.75
C GLU A 86 -17.67 2.82 21.94
N ALA A 87 -17.26 3.19 20.71
CA ALA A 87 -16.62 2.28 19.76
C ALA A 87 -15.41 1.53 20.35
N ARG A 88 -14.67 2.17 21.26
CA ARG A 88 -13.49 1.61 21.93
C ARG A 88 -13.84 0.51 22.94
N GLU A 89 -14.97 0.62 23.64
CA GLU A 89 -15.42 -0.35 24.64
C GLU A 89 -15.87 -1.67 23.99
N ILE A 90 -16.44 -1.57 22.79
CA ILE A 90 -17.03 -2.69 22.08
C ILE A 90 -16.04 -3.32 21.10
N SER A 91 -15.04 -2.58 20.60
CA SER A 91 -14.19 -3.00 19.46
C SER A 91 -13.54 -4.38 19.65
N ALA A 92 -13.01 -4.65 20.85
CA ALA A 92 -12.44 -5.96 21.16
C ALA A 92 -13.51 -7.08 21.12
N TYR A 93 -14.66 -6.85 21.76
CA TYR A 93 -15.76 -7.82 21.81
C TYR A 93 -16.41 -8.07 20.44
N LYS A 94 -16.59 -7.00 19.65
CA LYS A 94 -17.10 -7.05 18.27
C LYS A 94 -16.21 -7.92 17.39
N CYS A 95 -14.89 -7.75 17.48
CA CYS A 95 -13.95 -8.55 16.72
C CYS A 95 -14.08 -10.05 17.03
N TYR A 96 -14.22 -10.42 18.30
CA TYR A 96 -14.35 -11.82 18.68
C TYR A 96 -15.71 -12.42 18.31
N ILE A 97 -16.81 -11.69 18.51
CA ILE A 97 -18.14 -12.14 18.11
C ILE A 97 -18.24 -12.27 16.58
N GLN A 98 -17.67 -11.33 15.82
CA GLN A 98 -17.62 -11.41 14.36
C GLN A 98 -16.80 -12.61 13.88
N LYS A 99 -15.65 -12.88 14.51
CA LYS A 99 -14.84 -14.07 14.18
C LYS A 99 -15.58 -15.37 14.48
N PHE A 100 -16.29 -15.42 15.61
CA PHE A 100 -17.10 -16.57 15.98
C PHE A 100 -18.25 -16.77 14.99
N TYR A 101 -18.98 -15.71 14.64
CA TYR A 101 -20.05 -15.75 13.65
C TYR A 101 -19.57 -16.20 12.26
N ASN A 102 -18.53 -15.57 11.72
CA ASN A 102 -18.00 -15.91 10.39
C ASN A 102 -17.49 -17.36 10.35
N TRP A 103 -16.93 -17.86 11.45
CA TRP A 103 -16.53 -19.27 11.53
C TRP A 103 -17.76 -20.19 11.52
N CYS A 104 -18.80 -19.88 12.29
CA CYS A 104 -20.04 -20.65 12.27
C CYS A 104 -20.70 -20.66 10.88
N GLU A 105 -20.63 -19.54 10.15
CA GLU A 105 -21.09 -19.44 8.76
C GLU A 105 -20.26 -20.32 7.80
N GLN A 106 -18.93 -20.29 7.92
CA GLN A 106 -18.02 -21.11 7.10
C GLN A 106 -18.19 -22.61 7.32
N GLU A 107 -18.44 -23.02 8.57
CA GLU A 107 -18.70 -24.42 8.92
C GLU A 107 -20.13 -24.86 8.57
N GLY A 108 -20.94 -23.98 7.96
CA GLY A 108 -22.30 -24.29 7.55
C GLY A 108 -23.23 -24.59 8.72
N LEU A 109 -22.96 -24.01 9.90
CA LEU A 109 -23.77 -24.26 11.10
C LEU A 109 -25.17 -23.66 11.00
N PHE A 110 -25.40 -22.79 10.00
CA PHE A 110 -26.69 -22.20 9.70
C PHE A 110 -27.03 -22.37 8.21
N THR A 111 -28.18 -22.97 7.94
CA THR A 111 -28.84 -22.91 6.63
C THR A 111 -29.66 -21.62 6.58
N VAL A 112 -29.14 -20.58 5.93
CA VAL A 112 -29.91 -19.37 5.65
C VAL A 112 -30.49 -19.47 4.24
N GLU A 113 -31.80 -19.64 4.13
CA GLU A 113 -32.51 -19.29 2.91
C GLU A 113 -32.38 -17.77 2.74
N LYS A 114 -31.61 -17.34 1.73
CA LYS A 114 -31.36 -15.93 1.45
C LYS A 114 -32.68 -15.25 1.10
N VAL A 115 -33.22 -14.45 2.03
CA VAL A 115 -34.30 -13.50 1.76
C VAL A 115 -33.72 -12.35 0.96
N SER A 116 -34.34 -12.04 -0.18
CA SER A 116 -33.92 -11.00 -1.12
C SER A 116 -33.97 -9.61 -0.48
N GLU A 117 -32.90 -8.85 -0.68
CA GLU A 117 -32.73 -7.46 -0.26
C GLU A 117 -33.75 -6.53 -0.94
N ASN A 118 -34.36 -5.64 -0.16
CA ASN A 118 -34.88 -4.37 -0.65
C ASN A 118 -34.82 -3.29 0.44
N GLU A 119 -34.51 -2.08 -0.02
CA GLU A 119 -34.66 -0.73 0.56
C GLU A 119 -33.61 -0.15 1.56
N LEU A 120 -32.88 0.83 0.99
CA LEU A 120 -32.23 2.04 1.51
C LEU A 120 -32.57 2.52 2.93
N VAL A 121 -31.54 2.88 3.72
CA VAL A 121 -31.34 4.23 4.31
C VAL A 121 -29.84 4.46 4.55
N VAL A 122 -29.32 5.57 4.05
CA VAL A 122 -27.97 6.08 4.35
C VAL A 122 -27.92 6.60 5.79
N GLN A 123 -27.11 5.98 6.65
CA GLN A 123 -26.68 6.55 7.92
C GLN A 123 -25.15 6.52 8.03
N VAL A 124 -24.61 7.68 8.39
CA VAL A 124 -23.19 8.00 8.56
C VAL A 124 -22.59 7.17 9.70
N TYR A 125 -21.54 6.41 9.43
CA TYR A 125 -20.80 5.64 10.44
C TYR A 125 -19.63 6.46 11.03
N PRO A 126 -19.45 6.51 12.36
CA PRO A 126 -18.18 6.87 12.98
C PRO A 126 -17.19 5.73 12.76
N SER A 127 -16.13 5.98 12.01
CA SER A 127 -15.11 5.00 11.65
C SER A 127 -14.31 4.54 12.87
N GLN A 128 -14.51 3.28 13.25
CA GLN A 128 -13.71 2.61 14.28
C GLN A 128 -12.27 2.45 13.77
N SER A 129 -11.31 2.99 14.54
CA SER A 129 -9.89 2.71 14.32
C SER A 129 -9.65 1.18 14.34
N ARG A 130 -9.40 0.62 13.17
CA ARG A 130 -8.84 -0.73 13.04
C ARG A 130 -7.41 -0.65 13.54
N ARG A 131 -7.18 -0.91 14.83
CA ARG A 131 -5.88 -1.47 15.21
C ARG A 131 -5.77 -2.79 14.47
N VAL A 132 -4.95 -2.79 13.42
CA VAL A 132 -4.51 -3.96 12.69
C VAL A 132 -3.98 -4.96 13.72
N GLY A 133 -4.84 -5.86 14.16
CA GLY A 133 -4.41 -7.09 14.79
C GLY A 133 -3.54 -7.76 13.74
N ASN A 134 -2.26 -7.96 14.08
CA ASN A 134 -1.32 -8.77 13.33
C ASN A 134 -2.10 -9.85 12.60
N HIS A 135 -2.20 -9.71 11.26
CA HIS A 135 -2.64 -10.80 10.42
C HIS A 135 -1.71 -11.94 10.77
N TYR A 136 -2.23 -12.91 11.54
CA TYR A 136 -1.62 -14.20 11.68
C TYR A 136 -1.67 -14.77 10.26
N LYS A 137 -0.58 -14.55 9.52
CA LYS A 137 -0.28 -15.34 8.33
C LYS A 137 -0.52 -16.78 8.78
N GLN A 138 -1.49 -17.46 8.17
CA GLN A 138 -1.57 -18.91 8.24
C GLN A 138 -0.13 -19.40 8.08
N LYS A 139 0.37 -20.16 9.06
CA LYS A 139 1.64 -20.86 8.92
C LYS A 139 1.43 -21.94 7.86
N HIS A 140 1.32 -21.52 6.60
CA HIS A 140 1.78 -22.36 5.51
C HIS A 140 3.20 -22.76 5.87
N LYS A 141 3.56 -24.03 5.65
CA LYS A 141 4.93 -24.50 5.75
C LYS A 141 5.79 -23.47 5.02
N ARG A 142 6.47 -22.60 5.76
CA ARG A 142 7.43 -21.67 5.17
C ARG A 142 8.48 -22.60 4.58
N HIS A 143 8.48 -22.76 3.27
CA HIS A 143 9.64 -23.30 2.59
C HIS A 143 10.84 -22.51 3.13
N GLN A 144 11.87 -23.23 3.56
CA GLN A 144 13.12 -22.62 4.02
C GLN A 144 13.56 -21.59 2.96
N SER A 145 14.13 -20.48 3.41
CA SER A 145 14.62 -19.45 2.49
C SER A 145 15.53 -20.10 1.46
N TYR A 146 15.09 -20.11 0.20
CA TYR A 146 15.85 -20.68 -0.91
C TYR A 146 16.69 -19.64 -1.64
N SER A 147 16.84 -18.44 -1.07
CA SER A 147 17.76 -17.43 -1.60
C SER A 147 19.20 -17.79 -1.24
N LEU A 148 20.10 -17.76 -2.21
CA LEU A 148 21.54 -17.79 -1.94
C LEU A 148 21.96 -16.54 -1.15
N MET A 149 23.02 -16.65 -0.35
CA MET A 149 23.53 -15.55 0.47
C MET A 149 24.76 -14.91 -0.19
N ALA A 150 24.75 -13.57 -0.33
CA ALA A 150 25.88 -12.83 -0.90
C ALA A 150 27.00 -12.53 0.11
N LYS A 151 26.74 -12.62 1.43
CA LYS A 151 27.71 -12.35 2.52
C LYS A 151 27.39 -13.19 3.76
N LYS A 152 28.40 -13.47 4.61
CA LYS A 152 28.20 -14.11 5.94
C LYS A 152 27.17 -13.33 6.77
N ALA A 153 26.07 -13.98 7.14
CA ALA A 153 25.04 -13.40 8.00
C ALA A 153 25.59 -13.14 9.42
N LYS A 154 25.13 -12.06 10.06
CA LYS A 154 25.64 -11.65 11.38
C LYS A 154 24.96 -12.30 12.59
N THR A 155 23.80 -12.95 12.47
CA THR A 155 23.16 -13.69 13.60
C THR A 155 21.97 -14.56 13.15
N HIS A 156 21.85 -15.77 13.71
CA HIS A 156 20.67 -16.67 13.83
C HIS A 156 19.78 -16.98 12.60
N GLU A 157 20.26 -16.84 11.37
CA GLU A 157 19.66 -17.52 10.21
C GLU A 157 20.30 -18.90 10.04
N LEU A 158 19.54 -19.90 9.57
CA LEU A 158 20.10 -21.21 9.16
C LEU A 158 21.09 -20.94 8.01
N ILE A 159 22.38 -20.84 8.34
CA ILE A 159 23.47 -20.70 7.38
C ILE A 159 23.78 -22.12 6.90
N TYR A 160 23.43 -22.43 5.65
CA TYR A 160 23.98 -23.61 5.00
C TYR A 160 25.40 -23.24 4.52
N PRO A 161 26.45 -24.00 4.89
CA PRO A 161 27.81 -23.76 4.42
C PRO A 161 27.93 -23.72 2.89
N GLU A 162 26.96 -24.32 2.20
CA GLU A 162 26.82 -24.36 0.75
C GLU A 162 26.06 -23.16 0.12
N ASP A 163 25.68 -22.10 0.85
CA ASP A 163 24.93 -20.96 0.26
C ASP A 163 25.79 -19.85 -0.40
N PHE A 164 27.12 -20.01 -0.44
CA PHE A 164 28.02 -19.01 -1.02
C PHE A 164 28.09 -19.14 -2.54
N VAL A 165 27.92 -18.02 -3.24
CA VAL A 165 28.14 -17.95 -4.69
C VAL A 165 29.61 -18.19 -5.03
N ASN A 166 29.86 -18.92 -6.11
CA ASN A 166 31.21 -19.11 -6.63
C ASN A 166 31.78 -17.77 -7.16
N GLU A 167 33.10 -17.70 -7.30
CA GLU A 167 33.82 -16.48 -7.70
C GLU A 167 33.40 -15.97 -9.09
N ASN A 168 33.11 -16.88 -10.03
CA ASN A 168 32.66 -16.53 -11.38
C ASN A 168 31.30 -15.81 -11.32
N LEU A 169 30.31 -16.38 -10.63
CA LEU A 169 29.01 -15.75 -10.44
C LEU A 169 29.13 -14.42 -9.68
N ALA A 170 29.98 -14.33 -8.65
CA ALA A 170 30.20 -13.08 -7.93
C ALA A 170 30.72 -11.97 -8.86
N SER A 171 31.67 -12.29 -9.74
CA SER A 171 32.19 -11.36 -10.76
C SER A 171 31.10 -10.95 -11.76
N GLN A 172 30.30 -11.91 -12.24
CA GLN A 172 29.19 -11.65 -13.15
C GLN A 172 28.12 -10.74 -12.53
N LEU A 173 27.79 -10.92 -11.25
CA LEU A 173 26.80 -10.08 -10.54
C LEU A 173 27.30 -8.64 -10.37
N GLU A 174 28.58 -8.43 -10.09
CA GLU A 174 29.16 -7.08 -9.99
C GLU A 174 29.24 -6.39 -11.36
N SER A 175 29.59 -7.14 -12.41
CA SER A 175 29.56 -6.63 -13.79
C SER A 175 28.13 -6.29 -14.23
N TYR A 176 27.15 -7.15 -13.94
CA TYR A 176 25.73 -6.89 -14.15
C TYR A 176 25.27 -5.61 -13.45
N LYS A 177 25.65 -5.42 -12.19
CA LYS A 177 25.30 -4.21 -11.42
C LYS A 177 25.84 -2.95 -12.10
N LYS A 178 27.12 -2.93 -12.49
CA LYS A 178 27.73 -1.81 -13.21
C LYS A 178 27.03 -1.52 -14.53
N TYR A 179 26.66 -2.56 -15.28
CA TYR A 179 25.88 -2.42 -16.51
C TYR A 179 24.52 -1.73 -16.26
N ARG A 180 23.79 -2.15 -15.23
CA ARG A 180 22.49 -1.54 -14.87
C ARG A 180 22.62 -0.10 -14.39
N GLU A 181 23.66 0.22 -13.62
CA GLU A 181 23.95 1.59 -13.18
C GLU A 181 24.23 2.52 -14.37
N ARG A 182 24.99 2.06 -15.38
CA ARG A 182 25.22 2.82 -16.64
C ARG A 182 23.92 3.07 -17.43
N LYS A 183 22.93 2.18 -17.31
CA LYS A 183 21.58 2.37 -17.88
C LYS A 183 20.70 3.30 -17.04
N GLY A 184 21.25 3.97 -16.03
CA GLY A 184 20.54 4.96 -15.20
C GLY A 184 19.62 4.36 -14.15
N ILE A 185 19.75 3.07 -13.83
CA ILE A 185 18.97 2.42 -12.79
C ILE A 185 19.58 2.71 -11.42
N ALA A 186 18.76 3.12 -10.46
CA ALA A 186 19.22 3.44 -9.11
C ALA A 186 19.86 2.22 -8.41
N ALA A 187 21.03 2.42 -7.79
CA ALA A 187 21.80 1.37 -7.10
C ALA A 187 20.97 0.60 -6.07
N MET A 188 20.07 1.30 -5.35
CA MET A 188 19.14 0.68 -4.39
C MET A 188 18.17 -0.29 -5.05
N THR A 189 17.63 0.04 -6.23
CA THR A 189 16.74 -0.86 -7.00
C THR A 189 17.50 -2.10 -7.48
N ILE A 190 18.74 -1.93 -7.91
CA ILE A 190 19.57 -3.08 -8.34
C ILE A 190 19.83 -3.99 -7.15
N ARG A 191 20.32 -3.43 -6.03
CA ARG A 191 20.69 -4.18 -4.82
C ARG A 191 19.50 -4.85 -4.15
N ASP A 192 18.48 -4.08 -3.78
CA ASP A 192 17.44 -4.53 -2.87
C ASP A 192 16.35 -5.34 -3.59
N PHE A 193 16.33 -5.28 -4.92
CA PHE A 193 15.29 -5.87 -5.73
C PHE A 193 15.80 -6.77 -6.86
N GLU A 194 16.59 -6.26 -7.82
CA GLU A 194 17.01 -7.08 -8.97
C GLU A 194 17.93 -8.24 -8.55
N LEU A 195 19.05 -7.93 -7.89
CA LEU A 195 20.00 -8.93 -7.41
C LEU A 195 19.34 -9.89 -6.42
N LYS A 196 18.47 -9.38 -5.54
CA LYS A 196 17.72 -10.22 -4.60
C LYS A 196 16.85 -11.26 -5.30
N ASN A 197 16.20 -10.91 -6.41
CA ASN A 197 15.39 -11.87 -7.17
C ASN A 197 16.27 -12.84 -7.96
N ILE A 198 17.36 -12.36 -8.58
CA ILE A 198 18.35 -13.22 -9.25
C ILE A 198 18.86 -14.30 -8.28
N MET A 199 19.27 -13.90 -7.07
CA MET A 199 19.76 -14.81 -6.03
C MET A 199 18.70 -15.81 -5.54
N LYS A 200 17.42 -15.40 -5.53
CA LYS A 200 16.30 -16.32 -5.23
C LYS A 200 16.13 -17.37 -6.32
N VAL A 201 16.19 -16.99 -7.59
CA VAL A 201 16.05 -17.95 -8.69
C VAL A 201 17.25 -18.89 -8.73
N LEU A 202 18.48 -18.38 -8.57
CA LEU A 202 19.67 -19.21 -8.52
C LEU A 202 19.65 -20.20 -7.35
N GLY A 203 19.19 -19.78 -6.17
CA GLY A 203 19.07 -20.72 -5.05
C GLY A 203 17.94 -21.72 -5.20
N TRP A 204 16.88 -21.40 -5.96
CA TRP A 204 15.90 -22.38 -6.40
C TRP A 204 16.52 -23.44 -7.32
N LEU A 205 17.42 -23.05 -8.24
CA LEU A 205 18.14 -24.01 -9.08
C LEU A 205 18.99 -24.99 -8.26
N VAL A 206 19.72 -24.48 -7.28
CA VAL A 206 20.55 -25.33 -6.41
C VAL A 206 19.72 -26.32 -5.62
N ARG A 207 18.65 -25.84 -4.98
CA ARG A 207 17.89 -26.62 -3.99
C ARG A 207 16.85 -27.56 -4.60
N TYR A 208 16.39 -27.27 -5.82
CA TYR A 208 15.26 -27.98 -6.43
C TYR A 208 15.52 -28.45 -7.87
N LYS A 209 16.66 -28.10 -8.47
CA LYS A 209 17.05 -28.54 -9.82
C LYS A 209 18.44 -29.19 -9.86
N ASP A 210 19.00 -29.50 -8.69
CA ASP A 210 20.29 -30.17 -8.52
C ASP A 210 21.43 -29.50 -9.28
N VAL A 211 21.35 -28.17 -9.47
CA VAL A 211 22.43 -27.41 -10.11
C VAL A 211 23.53 -27.19 -9.09
N SER A 212 24.74 -27.67 -9.39
CA SER A 212 25.89 -27.49 -8.50
C SER A 212 26.24 -26.01 -8.35
N LEU A 213 26.51 -25.59 -7.11
CA LEU A 213 26.96 -24.23 -6.78
C LEU A 213 28.22 -23.81 -7.53
N SER A 214 29.14 -24.75 -7.79
CA SER A 214 30.36 -24.49 -8.55
C SER A 214 30.08 -24.17 -10.02
N SER A 215 28.96 -24.65 -10.55
CA SER A 215 28.55 -24.46 -11.95
C SER A 215 27.61 -23.26 -12.16
N LEU A 216 27.16 -22.61 -11.09
CA LEU A 216 26.23 -21.49 -11.21
C LEU A 216 26.85 -20.30 -11.95
N SER A 217 26.07 -19.71 -12.83
CA SER A 217 26.37 -18.47 -13.55
C SER A 217 25.07 -17.76 -13.90
N LEU A 218 25.15 -16.54 -14.43
CA LEU A 218 23.97 -15.88 -15.01
C LEU A 218 23.41 -16.64 -16.23
N GLU A 219 24.24 -17.44 -16.91
CA GLU A 219 23.81 -18.32 -18.00
C GLU A 219 22.98 -19.51 -17.50
N SER A 220 23.03 -19.83 -16.20
CA SER A 220 22.13 -20.81 -15.59
C SER A 220 20.67 -20.34 -15.60
N LEU A 221 20.41 -19.05 -15.81
CA LEU A 221 19.05 -18.47 -15.90
C LEU A 221 18.56 -18.37 -17.34
N ILE A 222 19.45 -17.98 -18.25
CA ILE A 222 19.20 -17.81 -19.68
C ILE A 222 20.43 -18.29 -20.43
N THR A 223 20.28 -19.25 -21.32
CA THR A 223 21.37 -19.76 -22.15
C THR A 223 21.85 -18.66 -23.10
N TYR A 224 23.12 -18.27 -22.98
CA TYR A 224 23.76 -17.35 -23.92
C TYR A 224 24.23 -18.14 -25.15
N VAL A 225 23.84 -17.65 -26.33
CA VAL A 225 24.26 -18.20 -27.63
C VAL A 225 24.85 -17.02 -28.40
N PRO A 226 26.18 -17.01 -28.66
CA PRO A 226 26.84 -15.92 -29.36
C PRO A 226 26.21 -15.67 -30.74
N LEU A 227 25.87 -14.41 -31.05
CA LEU A 227 25.24 -14.05 -32.33
C LEU A 227 26.28 -13.77 -33.42
N ASN A 228 27.10 -14.76 -33.75
CA ASN A 228 28.07 -14.66 -34.85
C ASN A 228 27.53 -15.27 -36.15
N GLU A 229 28.27 -15.11 -37.26
CA GLU A 229 27.87 -15.62 -38.59
C GLU A 229 27.58 -17.13 -38.65
N LYS A 230 28.06 -17.91 -37.67
CA LYS A 230 27.90 -19.36 -37.62
C LYS A 230 26.67 -19.81 -36.83
N VAL A 231 26.00 -18.88 -36.12
CA VAL A 231 24.85 -19.24 -35.30
C VAL A 231 23.67 -19.65 -36.18
N THR A 232 23.13 -20.82 -35.92
CA THR A 232 21.94 -21.28 -36.62
C THR A 232 20.68 -20.87 -35.86
N ARG A 233 19.58 -20.63 -36.59
CA ARG A 233 18.26 -20.42 -35.98
C ARG A 233 17.82 -21.62 -35.15
N GLU A 234 18.29 -22.82 -35.46
CA GLU A 234 17.97 -24.05 -34.74
C GLU A 234 18.62 -24.07 -33.35
N GLU A 235 19.89 -23.68 -33.24
CA GLU A 235 20.60 -23.53 -31.96
C GLU A 235 19.88 -22.53 -31.05
N LEU A 236 19.52 -21.36 -31.59
CA LEU A 236 18.78 -20.32 -30.86
C LEU A 236 17.40 -20.82 -30.38
N ASN A 237 16.69 -21.59 -31.21
CA ASN A 237 15.40 -22.16 -30.83
C ASN A 237 15.52 -23.28 -29.80
N THR A 238 16.59 -24.08 -29.87
CA THR A 238 16.89 -25.15 -28.92
C THR A 238 17.17 -24.56 -27.54
N ALA A 239 18.07 -23.57 -27.47
CA ALA A 239 18.36 -22.81 -26.26
C ALA A 239 17.08 -22.17 -25.67
N ALA A 240 16.30 -21.48 -26.51
CA ALA A 240 15.05 -20.86 -26.07
C ALA A 240 14.00 -21.86 -25.56
N THR A 241 13.97 -23.07 -26.08
CA THR A 241 13.03 -24.11 -25.65
C THR A 241 13.43 -24.64 -24.26
N LYS A 242 14.74 -24.87 -24.06
CA LYS A 242 15.29 -25.25 -22.75
C LYS A 242 15.01 -24.17 -21.69
N ASP A 243 15.32 -22.91 -22.00
CA ASP A 243 15.14 -21.79 -21.07
C ASP A 243 13.66 -21.58 -20.71
N MET A 244 12.76 -21.62 -21.71
CA MET A 244 11.34 -21.44 -21.46
C MET A 244 10.72 -22.59 -20.67
N LYS A 245 11.26 -23.81 -20.78
CA LYS A 245 10.86 -24.93 -19.92
C LYS A 245 11.22 -24.63 -18.46
N LEU A 246 12.46 -24.20 -18.21
CA LEU A 246 12.92 -23.81 -16.87
C LEU A 246 12.08 -22.68 -16.27
N ILE A 247 11.81 -21.62 -17.06
CA ILE A 247 11.00 -20.47 -16.64
C ILE A 247 9.58 -20.90 -16.25
N LYS A 248 8.94 -21.75 -17.07
CA LYS A 248 7.59 -22.26 -16.77
C LYS A 248 7.56 -23.10 -15.50
N GLU A 249 8.57 -23.93 -15.28
CA GLU A 249 8.70 -24.72 -14.05
C GLU A 249 8.87 -23.83 -12.81
N LEU A 250 9.66 -22.76 -12.90
CA LEU A 250 9.77 -21.78 -11.82
C LEU A 250 8.45 -21.05 -11.57
N VAL A 251 7.76 -20.61 -12.63
CA VAL A 251 6.46 -19.95 -12.50
C VAL A 251 5.46 -20.86 -11.79
N ALA A 252 5.36 -22.12 -12.21
CA ALA A 252 4.52 -23.12 -11.55
C ALA A 252 4.93 -23.39 -10.09
N PHE A 253 6.22 -23.27 -9.76
CA PHE A 253 6.69 -23.35 -8.37
C PHE A 253 6.28 -22.15 -7.53
N LEU A 254 6.25 -20.95 -8.12
CA LEU A 254 5.93 -19.69 -7.43
C LEU A 254 4.42 -19.45 -7.28
N GLU A 255 3.61 -19.84 -8.26
CA GLU A 255 2.15 -19.58 -8.31
C GLU A 255 1.37 -20.05 -7.08
N PRO A 256 1.52 -21.31 -6.60
CA PRO A 256 0.75 -21.80 -5.45
C PRO A 256 1.24 -21.24 -4.11
N ASN A 257 2.48 -20.76 -4.06
CA ASN A 257 3.25 -20.69 -2.82
C ASN A 257 3.62 -19.27 -2.38
N ASN A 258 3.37 -18.23 -3.21
CA ASN A 258 3.92 -16.90 -2.93
C ASN A 258 2.93 -15.76 -3.20
N LYS A 259 2.15 -15.39 -2.18
CA LYS A 259 1.45 -14.09 -2.16
C LYS A 259 2.41 -12.88 -2.06
N ASP A 260 3.64 -13.11 -1.57
CA ASP A 260 4.62 -12.05 -1.28
C ASP A 260 5.60 -11.78 -2.45
N VAL A 261 5.64 -12.62 -3.50
CA VAL A 261 6.55 -12.46 -4.65
C VAL A 261 5.74 -12.31 -5.93
N SER A 262 5.74 -11.11 -6.51
CA SER A 262 5.15 -10.88 -7.83
C SER A 262 5.95 -11.66 -8.89
N ILE A 263 5.28 -12.59 -9.57
CA ILE A 263 5.88 -13.40 -10.64
C ILE A 263 6.42 -12.49 -11.74
N LEU A 264 5.67 -11.44 -12.11
CA LEU A 264 6.12 -10.42 -13.06
C LEU A 264 7.45 -9.77 -12.66
N LYS A 265 7.61 -9.48 -11.36
CA LYS A 265 8.85 -8.92 -10.82
C LYS A 265 10.02 -9.87 -11.00
N VAL A 266 9.83 -11.17 -10.77
CA VAL A 266 10.84 -12.21 -10.99
C VAL A 266 11.18 -12.33 -12.47
N LEU A 267 10.17 -12.48 -13.34
CA LEU A 267 10.36 -12.60 -14.79
C LEU A 267 11.18 -11.42 -15.37
N ARG A 268 10.85 -10.20 -14.98
CA ARG A 268 11.56 -8.99 -15.44
C ARG A 268 12.99 -8.93 -14.90
N SER A 269 13.16 -9.08 -13.59
CA SER A 269 14.47 -8.84 -12.95
C SER A 269 15.46 -9.98 -13.14
N SER A 270 15.00 -11.24 -13.15
CA SER A 270 15.86 -12.42 -13.13
C SER A 270 16.08 -13.02 -14.51
N PHE A 271 15.15 -12.83 -15.45
CA PHE A 271 15.28 -13.37 -16.81
C PHE A 271 15.46 -12.27 -17.85
N LEU A 272 14.55 -11.29 -17.91
CA LEU A 272 14.60 -10.28 -18.98
C LEU A 272 15.81 -9.34 -18.86
N ASN A 273 16.09 -8.83 -17.66
CA ASN A 273 17.26 -7.98 -17.45
C ASN A 273 18.58 -8.75 -17.57
N VAL A 274 18.61 -10.01 -17.14
CA VAL A 274 19.79 -10.88 -17.29
C VAL A 274 20.03 -11.19 -18.77
N PHE A 275 18.98 -11.47 -19.54
CA PHE A 275 19.05 -11.60 -21.00
C PHE A 275 19.66 -10.35 -21.65
N TYR A 276 19.17 -9.15 -21.32
CA TYR A 276 19.73 -7.91 -21.84
C TYR A 276 21.19 -7.66 -21.42
N TYR A 277 21.61 -8.24 -20.31
CA TYR A 277 23.01 -8.19 -19.90
C TYR A 277 23.84 -9.19 -20.69
N LEU A 278 23.41 -10.44 -20.85
CA LEU A 278 24.17 -11.47 -21.57
C LEU A 278 24.38 -11.13 -23.04
N TYR A 279 23.35 -10.61 -23.72
CA TYR A 279 23.39 -10.26 -25.14
C TYR A 279 23.80 -8.79 -25.41
N ARG A 280 24.27 -8.07 -24.38
CA ARG A 280 24.56 -6.62 -24.47
C ARG A 280 25.63 -6.26 -25.50
N ASP A 281 26.57 -7.18 -25.71
CA ASP A 281 27.74 -6.97 -26.56
C ASP A 281 27.46 -7.48 -27.98
N ASP A 282 26.50 -8.37 -28.21
CA ASP A 282 26.23 -9.00 -29.52
C ASP A 282 25.14 -8.30 -30.37
N VAL A 283 24.17 -7.69 -29.70
CA VAL A 283 23.03 -7.06 -30.38
C VAL A 283 23.46 -5.69 -30.91
N GLY A 284 23.36 -5.52 -32.23
CA GLY A 284 23.74 -4.29 -32.94
C GLY A 284 25.19 -4.24 -33.47
N LEU A 285 25.90 -5.37 -33.50
CA LEU A 285 27.28 -5.45 -34.03
C LEU A 285 27.40 -5.84 -35.52
N HIS A 286 26.39 -6.47 -36.12
CA HIS A 286 26.46 -6.99 -37.48
C HIS A 286 25.63 -6.15 -38.47
N ASP A 287 26.14 -6.01 -39.70
CA ASP A 287 25.54 -5.23 -40.80
C ASP A 287 24.11 -5.71 -41.17
N GLU A 288 23.79 -6.96 -40.87
CA GLU A 288 22.42 -7.47 -40.78
C GLU A 288 21.94 -7.40 -39.31
N PHE A 289 21.20 -6.33 -38.99
CA PHE A 289 20.80 -5.96 -37.64
C PHE A 289 20.04 -7.07 -36.87
N PHE A 290 20.77 -7.93 -36.13
CA PHE A 290 20.17 -8.74 -35.08
C PHE A 290 19.72 -7.82 -33.95
N GLU A 291 18.41 -7.63 -33.82
CA GLU A 291 17.82 -6.96 -32.68
C GLU A 291 17.40 -8.00 -31.62
N TYR A 292 17.18 -7.54 -30.38
CA TYR A 292 16.68 -8.41 -29.32
C TYR A 292 15.41 -9.17 -29.71
N ARG A 293 14.55 -8.56 -30.54
CA ARG A 293 13.30 -9.16 -31.05
C ARG A 293 13.53 -10.39 -31.92
N ASP A 294 14.71 -10.58 -32.49
CA ASP A 294 15.00 -11.70 -33.38
C ASP A 294 15.38 -12.96 -32.59
N ILE A 295 15.84 -12.79 -31.34
CA ILE A 295 16.24 -13.89 -30.47
C ILE A 295 14.99 -14.60 -29.90
N PRO A 296 14.79 -15.91 -30.14
CA PRO A 296 13.55 -16.61 -29.79
C PRO A 296 13.20 -16.59 -28.29
N VAL A 297 14.19 -16.69 -27.39
CA VAL A 297 13.93 -16.67 -25.94
C VAL A 297 13.33 -15.34 -25.49
N TYR A 298 13.80 -14.23 -26.06
CA TYR A 298 13.27 -12.90 -25.76
C TYR A 298 11.81 -12.76 -26.17
N ARG A 299 11.45 -13.17 -27.40
CA ARG A 299 10.07 -13.11 -27.89
C ARG A 299 9.12 -13.89 -26.98
N ARG A 300 9.51 -15.12 -26.63
CA ARG A 300 8.71 -16.01 -25.77
C ARG A 300 8.59 -15.47 -24.34
N LEU A 301 9.68 -14.94 -23.77
CA LEU A 301 9.67 -14.32 -22.45
C LEU A 301 8.83 -13.05 -22.41
N LYS A 302 8.93 -12.18 -23.42
CA LYS A 302 8.12 -10.96 -23.52
C LYS A 302 6.63 -11.27 -23.65
N ALA A 303 6.27 -12.29 -24.43
CA ALA A 303 4.90 -12.77 -24.54
C ALA A 303 4.37 -13.29 -23.19
N LEU A 304 5.16 -14.09 -22.47
CA LEU A 304 4.79 -14.59 -21.15
C LEU A 304 4.57 -13.44 -20.14
N VAL A 305 5.48 -12.45 -20.12
CA VAL A 305 5.34 -11.26 -19.28
C VAL A 305 4.06 -10.50 -19.62
N ARG A 306 3.78 -10.28 -20.91
CA ARG A 306 2.56 -9.59 -21.36
C ARG A 306 1.29 -10.35 -20.94
N THR A 307 1.22 -11.66 -21.15
CA THR A 307 0.06 -12.47 -20.73
C THR A 307 -0.16 -12.40 -19.23
N LYS A 308 0.92 -12.38 -18.43
CA LYS A 308 0.80 -12.22 -16.98
C LYS A 308 0.35 -10.80 -16.58
N GLU A 309 0.77 -9.77 -17.29
CA GLU A 309 0.28 -8.40 -17.09
C GLU A 309 -1.20 -8.26 -17.44
N GLU A 310 -1.66 -8.90 -18.52
CA GLU A 310 -3.06 -8.90 -18.95
C GLU A 310 -3.95 -9.71 -17.99
N ASN A 311 -3.44 -10.82 -17.45
CA ASN A 311 -4.14 -11.66 -16.48
C ASN A 311 -4.12 -11.11 -15.05
N GLU A 312 -3.18 -10.24 -14.70
CA GLU A 312 -3.28 -9.37 -13.52
C GLU A 312 -4.33 -8.26 -13.79
N GLN A 313 -5.58 -8.66 -14.08
CA GLN A 313 -6.74 -7.79 -13.97
C GLN A 313 -6.72 -7.14 -12.58
N PRO A 314 -7.14 -5.88 -12.42
CA PRO A 314 -7.25 -5.27 -11.10
C PRO A 314 -8.24 -6.12 -10.28
N SER A 315 -7.70 -6.97 -9.39
CA SER A 315 -8.47 -7.82 -8.49
C SER A 315 -9.54 -7.00 -7.75
N GLU A 316 -10.64 -7.58 -7.28
CA GLU A 316 -11.60 -6.90 -6.38
C GLU A 316 -10.93 -6.21 -5.18
N PHE A 317 -9.79 -6.74 -4.72
CA PHE A 317 -8.92 -6.11 -3.70
C PHE A 317 -8.39 -4.71 -4.08
N TYR A 318 -8.37 -4.39 -5.37
CA TYR A 318 -7.99 -3.08 -5.91
C TYR A 318 -9.04 -2.03 -5.56
N LEU A 319 -10.34 -2.39 -5.58
CA LEU A 319 -11.45 -1.52 -5.20
C LEU A 319 -11.55 -1.35 -3.67
N GLU A 320 -11.28 -2.39 -2.89
CA GLU A 320 -11.28 -2.28 -1.40
C GLU A 320 -10.21 -1.32 -0.87
N ASN A 321 -9.18 -1.03 -1.66
CA ASN A 321 -8.12 -0.12 -1.28
C ASN A 321 -7.99 1.11 -2.20
N THR A 322 -9.07 1.54 -2.86
CA THR A 322 -9.20 2.89 -3.39
C THR A 322 -9.68 3.85 -2.30
N VAL A 323 -9.55 5.14 -2.57
CA VAL A 323 -10.09 6.21 -1.74
C VAL A 323 -10.79 7.18 -2.67
N GLU A 324 -12.02 7.55 -2.33
CA GLU A 324 -12.77 8.56 -3.06
C GLU A 324 -12.29 9.96 -2.68
N TRP A 325 -12.46 10.92 -3.59
CA TRP A 325 -12.01 12.30 -3.35
C TRP A 325 -12.77 12.97 -2.19
N SER A 326 -14.03 12.61 -1.98
CA SER A 326 -14.84 13.05 -0.83
C SER A 326 -14.21 12.61 0.49
N GLU A 327 -13.79 11.34 0.61
CA GLU A 327 -13.14 10.80 1.80
C GLU A 327 -11.82 11.53 2.11
N ILE A 328 -11.04 11.86 1.07
CA ILE A 328 -9.81 12.66 1.22
C ILE A 328 -10.14 14.05 1.78
N ARG A 329 -11.18 14.71 1.27
CA ARG A 329 -11.59 16.05 1.72
C ARG A 329 -12.09 16.03 3.17
N GLU A 330 -12.87 15.03 3.55
CA GLU A 330 -13.35 14.86 4.92
C GLU A 330 -12.19 14.63 5.88
N LEU A 331 -11.27 13.73 5.52
CA LEU A 331 -10.08 13.46 6.33
C LEU A 331 -9.17 14.70 6.45
N PHE A 332 -9.04 15.48 5.38
CA PHE A 332 -8.27 16.73 5.39
C PHE A 332 -8.84 17.75 6.39
N GLU A 333 -10.16 17.97 6.40
CA GLU A 333 -10.79 18.85 7.38
C GLU A 333 -10.75 18.28 8.80
N TYR A 334 -10.86 16.95 8.95
CA TYR A 334 -10.76 16.30 10.26
C TYR A 334 -9.36 16.45 10.87
N LEU A 335 -8.29 16.22 10.11
CA LEU A 335 -6.92 16.43 10.57
C LEU A 335 -6.65 17.89 10.92
N ARG A 336 -7.23 18.83 10.16
CA ARG A 336 -7.18 20.26 10.49
C ARG A 336 -7.78 20.53 11.85
N TYR A 337 -8.99 20.04 12.10
CA TYR A 337 -9.67 20.18 13.39
C TYR A 337 -8.82 19.63 14.54
N LEU A 338 -8.24 18.43 14.37
CA LEU A 338 -7.35 17.85 15.38
C LEU A 338 -6.10 18.72 15.65
N SER A 339 -5.54 19.37 14.62
CA SER A 339 -4.35 20.22 14.79
C SER A 339 -4.59 21.45 15.67
N ILE A 340 -5.83 21.91 15.79
CA ILE A 340 -6.23 23.07 16.61
C ILE A 340 -7.02 22.70 17.87
N ALA A 341 -7.48 21.44 17.96
CA ALA A 341 -8.31 20.97 19.06
C ALA A 341 -7.62 21.23 20.41
N THR A 342 -8.38 21.80 21.36
CA THR A 342 -7.89 22.05 22.71
C THR A 342 -7.99 20.82 23.60
N HIS A 343 -8.86 19.89 23.24
CA HIS A 343 -9.13 18.67 23.98
C HIS A 343 -9.20 17.46 23.04
N TYR A 344 -8.79 16.31 23.57
CA TYR A 344 -8.90 14.99 22.94
C TYR A 344 -9.77 14.10 23.78
N ASP A 345 -10.64 13.35 23.11
CA ASP A 345 -11.36 12.26 23.73
C ASP A 345 -10.53 10.96 23.62
N ASP A 346 -10.12 10.41 24.77
CA ASP A 346 -9.47 9.09 24.83
C ASP A 346 -10.47 7.96 25.13
N GLY A 347 -11.77 8.19 24.94
CA GLY A 347 -12.87 7.24 25.13
C GLY A 347 -13.26 6.97 26.58
N GLU A 348 -12.44 7.37 27.56
CA GLU A 348 -12.79 7.35 28.98
C GLU A 348 -12.66 8.74 29.64
N LYS A 349 -11.91 9.66 29.01
CA LYS A 349 -11.65 11.01 29.53
C LYS A 349 -11.38 11.99 28.39
N ILE A 350 -11.98 13.16 28.49
CA ILE A 350 -11.58 14.35 27.73
C ILE A 350 -10.31 14.90 28.39
N THR A 351 -9.20 14.91 27.64
CA THR A 351 -7.90 15.40 28.11
C THR A 351 -7.46 16.60 27.30
N LYS A 352 -6.69 17.51 27.89
CA LYS A 352 -6.17 18.67 27.16
C LYS A 352 -5.13 18.21 26.13
N ALA A 353 -5.30 18.65 24.89
CA ALA A 353 -4.37 18.39 23.80
C ALA A 353 -2.99 18.98 24.12
N THR A 354 -1.95 18.14 24.12
CA THR A 354 -0.57 18.62 24.26
C THR A 354 -0.10 19.29 22.97
N ASP A 355 0.81 20.26 23.07
CA ASP A 355 1.40 20.90 21.89
C ASP A 355 2.11 19.89 20.97
N PHE A 356 2.61 18.78 21.53
CA PHE A 356 3.20 17.69 20.75
C PHE A 356 2.15 16.95 19.90
N GLN A 357 0.97 16.65 20.47
CA GLN A 357 -0.13 16.06 19.70
C GLN A 357 -0.58 17.02 18.59
N LYS A 358 -0.78 18.31 18.91
CA LYS A 358 -1.13 19.33 17.92
C LYS A 358 -0.10 19.41 16.79
N SER A 359 1.20 19.40 17.14
CA SER A 359 2.30 19.34 16.18
C SER A 359 2.24 18.10 15.28
N HIS A 360 1.90 16.93 15.83
CA HIS A 360 1.76 15.69 15.07
C HIS A 360 0.60 15.75 14.08
N HIS A 361 -0.58 16.17 14.54
CA HIS A 361 -1.75 16.31 13.68
C HIS A 361 -1.58 17.42 12.65
N LEU A 362 -0.89 18.52 12.98
CA LEU A 362 -0.54 19.57 12.03
C LEU A 362 0.38 19.04 10.93
N GLN A 363 1.41 18.26 11.27
CA GLN A 363 2.27 17.63 10.26
C GLN A 363 1.44 16.73 9.32
N HIS A 364 0.54 15.90 9.86
CA HIS A 364 -0.34 15.05 9.04
C HIS A 364 -1.30 15.85 8.16
N PHE A 365 -1.90 16.91 8.70
CA PHE A 365 -2.74 17.85 7.97
C PHE A 365 -1.97 18.49 6.81
N LEU A 366 -0.74 18.94 7.03
CA LEU A 366 0.09 19.54 5.99
C LEU A 366 0.56 18.52 4.95
N ILE A 367 0.91 17.29 5.34
CA ILE A 367 1.22 16.21 4.40
C ILE A 367 0.03 15.99 3.46
N LEU A 368 -1.16 15.79 4.02
CA LEU A 368 -2.35 15.55 3.20
C LEU A 368 -2.75 16.79 2.40
N GLY A 369 -2.64 17.98 2.99
CA GLY A 369 -2.94 19.26 2.36
C GLY A 369 -2.06 19.56 1.16
N LEU A 370 -0.75 19.37 1.26
CA LEU A 370 0.16 19.53 0.13
C LEU A 370 -0.16 18.52 -0.99
N MET A 371 -0.51 17.29 -0.63
CA MET A 371 -0.92 16.29 -1.62
C MET A 371 -2.30 16.55 -2.23
N ALA A 372 -3.22 17.20 -1.52
CA ALA A 372 -4.57 17.46 -2.00
C ALA A 372 -4.69 18.79 -2.76
N LEU A 373 -3.91 19.80 -2.38
CA LEU A 373 -3.98 21.17 -2.89
C LEU A 373 -2.93 21.47 -3.97
N VAL A 374 -1.97 20.58 -4.18
CA VAL A 374 -1.01 20.66 -5.28
C VAL A 374 -1.23 19.46 -6.19
N PRO A 375 -1.26 19.64 -7.52
CA PRO A 375 -1.39 18.52 -8.46
C PRO A 375 -0.34 17.47 -8.13
N THR A 376 -0.85 16.29 -7.82
CA THR A 376 -0.17 15.28 -7.03
C THR A 376 1.12 14.77 -7.67
N ASP A 377 2.28 15.25 -7.21
CA ASP A 377 3.56 14.67 -7.61
C ASP A 377 3.88 13.37 -6.84
N ARG A 378 5.07 12.79 -7.01
CA ARG A 378 5.48 11.52 -6.39
C ARG A 378 5.71 11.73 -4.90
N ALA A 379 5.57 10.67 -4.11
CA ALA A 379 5.85 10.66 -2.67
C ALA A 379 7.22 11.27 -2.32
N ARG A 380 8.22 11.02 -3.17
CA ARG A 380 9.57 11.55 -3.01
C ARG A 380 9.60 13.08 -2.99
N THR A 381 8.86 13.73 -3.88
CA THR A 381 8.79 15.20 -4.00
C THR A 381 8.38 15.83 -2.67
N TYR A 382 7.30 15.33 -2.06
CA TYR A 382 6.81 15.82 -0.77
C TYR A 382 7.76 15.50 0.39
N ASN A 383 8.37 14.32 0.38
CA ASN A 383 9.32 13.91 1.41
C ASN A 383 10.62 14.73 1.40
N GLU A 384 11.02 15.20 0.22
CA GLU A 384 12.27 15.94 -0.01
C GLU A 384 12.04 17.45 -0.13
N LEU A 385 10.88 17.97 0.28
CA LEU A 385 10.65 19.41 0.36
C LEU A 385 11.60 20.04 1.36
N GLU A 386 12.27 21.12 0.96
CA GLU A 386 13.26 21.87 1.72
C GLU A 386 12.85 23.34 1.75
N ILE A 387 12.75 23.89 2.96
CA ILE A 387 12.32 25.26 3.20
C ILE A 387 13.32 26.22 2.53
N GLY A 388 12.80 27.12 1.69
CA GLY A 388 13.62 28.12 0.99
C GLY A 388 14.34 27.60 -0.26
N ARG A 389 14.35 26.28 -0.52
CA ARG A 389 14.91 25.69 -1.74
C ARG A 389 13.83 25.17 -2.67
N THR A 390 13.06 24.19 -2.21
CA THR A 390 12.03 23.51 -3.03
C THR A 390 10.61 23.81 -2.58
N ILE A 391 10.40 24.25 -1.34
CA ILE A 391 9.16 24.93 -0.94
C ILE A 391 9.49 26.38 -0.59
N VAL A 392 8.95 27.31 -1.38
CA VAL A 392 9.36 28.72 -1.40
C VAL A 392 8.14 29.64 -1.28
N TYR A 393 8.33 30.79 -0.63
CA TYR A 393 7.30 31.81 -0.45
C TYR A 393 7.69 33.09 -1.18
N GLY A 394 6.84 33.57 -2.07
CA GLY A 394 7.14 34.73 -2.90
C GLY A 394 6.11 34.97 -4.00
N LEU A 395 6.48 35.70 -5.04
CA LEU A 395 5.63 36.02 -6.18
C LEU A 395 6.27 35.49 -7.46
N ARG A 396 5.48 34.80 -8.28
CA ARG A 396 5.89 34.35 -9.61
C ARG A 396 5.14 35.13 -10.67
N GLU A 397 5.85 35.95 -11.42
CA GLU A 397 5.33 36.77 -12.53
C GLU A 397 6.31 36.68 -13.71
N GLU A 398 5.80 36.55 -14.94
CA GLU A 398 6.60 36.54 -16.18
C GLU A 398 7.79 35.56 -16.17
N GLY A 399 7.60 34.38 -15.56
CA GLY A 399 8.63 33.35 -15.48
C GLY A 399 9.73 33.61 -14.44
N LYS A 400 9.69 34.74 -13.73
CA LYS A 400 10.63 35.06 -12.64
C LYS A 400 9.98 34.84 -11.28
N PHE A 401 10.78 34.40 -10.32
CA PHE A 401 10.36 34.27 -8.92
C PHE A 401 11.03 35.36 -8.08
N ILE A 402 10.21 36.10 -7.33
CA ILE A 402 10.63 37.14 -6.40
C ILE A 402 10.36 36.61 -4.99
N PRO A 403 11.40 36.24 -4.21
CA PRO A 403 11.23 35.78 -2.84
C PRO A 403 10.59 36.85 -1.93
N CYS A 404 9.86 36.43 -0.90
CA CYS A 404 9.05 37.32 -0.06
C CYS A 404 9.84 38.45 0.61
N ASP A 405 11.10 38.21 1.00
CA ASP A 405 12.00 39.20 1.60
C ASP A 405 12.36 40.36 0.65
N ARG A 406 12.16 40.16 -0.66
CA ARG A 406 12.39 41.18 -1.71
C ARG A 406 11.10 41.77 -2.27
N MET A 407 9.95 41.36 -1.75
CA MET A 407 8.65 41.84 -2.24
C MET A 407 8.24 43.15 -1.55
N LYS A 408 7.80 44.12 -2.34
CA LYS A 408 7.20 45.37 -1.81
C LYS A 408 5.81 45.14 -1.20
N ASN A 409 5.06 44.18 -1.73
CA ASN A 409 3.68 43.89 -1.29
C ASN A 409 3.52 42.41 -0.96
N LEU A 410 3.63 42.08 0.33
CA LEU A 410 3.54 40.72 0.84
C LEU A 410 2.15 40.08 0.65
N SER A 411 1.08 40.86 0.43
CA SER A 411 -0.26 40.28 0.23
C SER A 411 -0.39 39.47 -1.06
N LYS A 412 0.50 39.69 -2.02
CA LYS A 412 0.60 38.90 -3.26
C LYS A 412 1.41 37.62 -3.10
N ALA A 413 2.13 37.44 -1.99
CA ALA A 413 3.03 36.32 -1.80
C ALA A 413 2.25 35.01 -1.66
N LYS A 414 2.73 34.00 -2.37
CA LYS A 414 2.16 32.65 -2.44
C LYS A 414 3.24 31.62 -2.19
N TRP A 415 2.83 30.48 -1.68
CA TRP A 415 3.70 29.32 -1.56
C TRP A 415 3.74 28.55 -2.89
N TYR A 416 4.92 28.09 -3.27
CA TYR A 416 5.17 27.29 -4.48
C TYR A 416 6.07 26.11 -4.17
N ILE A 417 5.97 25.06 -4.98
CA ILE A 417 6.97 23.99 -5.05
C ILE A 417 7.82 24.22 -6.31
N HIS A 418 9.14 24.31 -6.11
CA HIS A 418 10.13 24.46 -7.17
C HIS A 418 11.08 23.26 -7.18
N LEU A 419 11.23 22.61 -8.32
CA LEU A 419 12.05 21.42 -8.49
C LEU A 419 13.05 21.63 -9.63
N ASN A 420 14.34 21.55 -9.32
CA ASN A 420 15.38 21.55 -10.35
C ASN A 420 15.42 20.18 -11.06
N PRO A 421 16.06 20.05 -12.24
CA PRO A 421 16.17 18.80 -12.97
C PRO A 421 16.66 17.58 -12.17
N LYS A 422 17.46 17.81 -11.13
CA LYS A 422 18.00 16.74 -10.26
C LYS A 422 17.04 16.31 -9.14
N ASP A 423 16.02 17.12 -8.83
CA ASP A 423 15.09 16.88 -7.73
C ASP A 423 14.00 15.86 -8.11
N PHE A 424 13.79 15.57 -9.40
CA PHE A 424 12.74 14.66 -9.85
C PHE A 424 13.13 13.79 -11.06
N LYS A 425 12.48 12.62 -11.17
CA LYS A 425 12.85 11.53 -12.11
C LYS A 425 12.91 11.98 -13.58
N THR A 426 12.06 12.92 -13.97
CA THR A 426 11.88 13.36 -15.36
C THR A 426 12.50 14.72 -15.62
N GLY A 427 13.32 15.25 -14.70
CA GLY A 427 13.89 16.58 -14.82
C GLY A 427 14.85 16.76 -15.99
N ALA A 428 15.51 15.69 -16.46
CA ALA A 428 16.27 15.73 -17.71
C ALA A 428 15.42 16.06 -18.95
N TYR A 429 14.13 15.75 -18.92
CA TYR A 429 13.20 15.99 -20.04
C TYR A 429 12.41 17.29 -19.86
N TYR A 430 11.96 17.58 -18.64
CA TYR A 430 11.08 18.73 -18.35
C TYR A 430 11.83 19.96 -17.85
N GLY A 431 13.13 19.87 -17.58
CA GLY A 431 13.92 20.98 -17.06
C GLY A 431 13.53 21.37 -15.63
N ASP A 432 13.64 22.67 -15.34
CA ASP A 432 13.14 23.25 -14.09
C ASP A 432 11.61 23.18 -14.05
N SER A 433 11.07 22.79 -12.91
CA SER A 433 9.64 22.65 -12.73
C SER A 433 9.10 23.47 -11.58
N TRP A 434 7.96 24.08 -11.83
CA TRP A 434 7.23 24.90 -10.88
C TRP A 434 5.80 24.41 -10.78
N SER A 435 5.37 24.10 -9.57
CA SER A 435 3.96 23.82 -9.33
C SER A 435 3.10 25.06 -9.59
N PRO A 436 1.79 24.88 -9.84
CA PRO A 436 0.83 25.93 -9.54
C PRO A 436 1.02 26.44 -8.10
N ALA A 437 0.64 27.69 -7.85
CA ALA A 437 0.66 28.23 -6.51
C ALA A 437 -0.18 27.34 -5.59
N ILE A 438 0.35 27.01 -4.41
CA ILE A 438 -0.38 26.22 -3.42
C ILE A 438 -1.62 27.02 -3.03
N LEU A 439 -2.81 26.43 -3.17
CA LEU A 439 -4.06 27.11 -2.89
C LEU A 439 -4.11 27.56 -1.42
N ASN A 440 -4.21 28.87 -1.18
CA ASN A 440 -4.42 29.40 0.17
C ASN A 440 -5.90 29.26 0.58
N LYS A 441 -6.34 28.02 0.77
CA LYS A 441 -7.72 27.71 1.15
C LYS A 441 -8.08 28.40 2.47
N LYS A 442 -9.18 29.16 2.46
CA LYS A 442 -9.82 29.70 3.67
C LYS A 442 -10.75 28.64 4.28
N PHE A 443 -10.68 28.51 5.60
CA PHE A 443 -11.46 27.55 6.37
C PHE A 443 -12.60 28.25 7.12
N LYS A 444 -13.56 27.46 7.61
CA LYS A 444 -14.77 27.97 8.28
C LYS A 444 -14.48 28.75 9.57
N ASP A 445 -13.34 28.50 10.20
CA ASP A 445 -12.89 29.19 11.41
C ASP A 445 -12.11 30.49 11.11
N GLY A 446 -12.10 30.95 9.86
CA GLY A 446 -11.40 32.15 9.42
C GLY A 446 -9.91 31.93 9.12
N THR A 447 -9.36 30.78 9.51
CA THR A 447 -7.94 30.47 9.26
C THR A 447 -7.68 30.15 7.78
N SER A 448 -6.41 30.17 7.38
CA SER A 448 -5.99 29.83 6.02
C SER A 448 -4.90 28.78 5.97
N PHE A 449 -4.79 28.06 4.86
CA PHE A 449 -3.78 27.01 4.71
C PHE A 449 -2.35 27.54 4.89
N TYR A 450 -2.10 28.78 4.46
CA TYR A 450 -0.80 29.43 4.67
C TYR A 450 -0.51 29.68 6.15
N GLU A 451 -1.49 30.08 6.95
CA GLU A 451 -1.31 30.25 8.40
C GLU A 451 -0.90 28.94 9.08
N TYR A 452 -1.37 27.78 8.61
CA TYR A 452 -0.93 26.48 9.11
C TYR A 452 0.50 26.11 8.69
N ILE A 453 0.92 26.49 7.47
CA ILE A 453 2.32 26.35 7.04
C ILE A 453 3.21 27.21 7.94
N ASP A 454 2.84 28.47 8.16
CA ASP A 454 3.59 29.41 8.98
C ASP A 454 3.66 28.94 10.44
N LEU A 455 2.55 28.47 10.99
CA LEU A 455 2.48 27.89 12.34
C LEU A 455 3.37 26.65 12.49
N TRP A 456 3.44 25.82 11.45
CA TRP A 456 4.35 24.68 11.44
C TRP A 456 5.81 25.12 11.45
N ILE A 457 6.22 25.99 10.51
CA ILE A 457 7.61 26.43 10.36
C ILE A 457 8.08 27.20 11.61
N SER A 458 7.26 28.14 12.09
CA SER A 458 7.64 29.06 13.18
C SER A 458 7.61 28.42 14.56
N LYS A 459 6.68 27.49 14.81
CA LYS A 459 6.44 26.92 16.15
C LYS A 459 6.66 25.41 16.19
N TYR A 460 5.86 24.64 15.46
CA TYR A 460 5.72 23.21 15.74
C TYR A 460 6.83 22.32 15.16
N ARG A 461 7.49 22.77 14.10
CA ARG A 461 8.62 22.05 13.52
C ARG A 461 9.76 21.90 14.53
N ASN A 462 10.00 22.89 15.37
CA ASN A 462 11.09 22.89 16.36
C ASN A 462 10.60 22.73 17.83
N LEU A 463 9.36 22.29 18.06
CA LEU A 463 8.68 22.39 19.37
C LEU A 463 9.46 21.84 20.58
N ARG A 464 10.21 20.73 20.43
CA ARG A 464 11.02 20.16 21.54
C ARG A 464 12.51 20.12 21.26
N GLN A 465 12.88 20.20 19.99
CA GLN A 465 14.25 20.11 19.53
C GLN A 465 14.35 20.86 18.21
N VAL A 466 15.43 21.60 18.03
CA VAL A 466 15.75 22.26 16.77
C VAL A 466 16.13 21.18 15.75
N CYS A 467 15.49 21.21 14.58
CA CYS A 467 15.87 20.31 13.49
C CYS A 467 17.21 20.79 12.90
N ASP A 468 18.16 19.88 12.72
CA ASP A 468 19.49 20.10 12.14
C ASP A 468 19.50 20.03 10.60
N HIS A 469 18.33 20.07 9.98
CA HIS A 469 18.15 19.98 8.53
C HIS A 469 17.13 21.02 8.03
N GLN A 470 17.08 21.23 6.71
CA GLN A 470 16.14 22.18 6.07
C GLN A 470 14.86 21.52 5.53
N TYR A 471 14.73 20.19 5.61
CA TYR A 471 13.51 19.50 5.16
C TYR A 471 12.26 19.97 5.89
N PHE A 472 11.17 20.17 5.13
CA PHE A 472 9.91 20.70 5.62
C PHE A 472 9.28 19.79 6.69
N PHE A 473 9.30 18.48 6.47
CA PHE A 473 8.82 17.47 7.42
C PHE A 473 9.96 16.83 8.20
N ARG A 474 9.66 16.40 9.43
CA ARG A 474 10.61 15.74 10.32
C ARG A 474 10.07 14.43 10.88
N GLY A 475 10.96 13.59 11.38
CA GLY A 475 10.61 12.47 12.25
C GLY A 475 9.99 12.98 13.54
N GLU A 476 8.84 12.42 13.92
CA GLU A 476 8.04 12.91 15.06
C GLU A 476 8.80 12.85 16.39
N ARG A 477 9.58 11.78 16.57
CA ARG A 477 10.35 11.52 17.78
C ARG A 477 11.83 11.86 17.65
N THR A 478 12.40 11.68 16.47
CA THR A 478 13.84 11.81 16.22
C THR A 478 14.26 13.21 15.79
N TYR A 479 13.33 14.02 15.27
CA TYR A 479 13.62 15.32 14.65
C TYR A 479 14.60 15.27 13.47
N SER A 480 14.96 14.07 13.01
CA SER A 480 15.71 13.82 11.78
C SER A 480 14.84 14.03 10.55
N LYS A 481 15.45 14.03 9.36
CA LYS A 481 14.71 13.94 8.10
C LYS A 481 13.75 12.76 8.13
N LEU A 482 12.52 12.99 7.67
CA LEU A 482 11.50 11.95 7.56
C LEU A 482 12.00 10.82 6.61
N GLY A 483 12.14 9.61 7.16
CA GLY A 483 12.57 8.42 6.41
C GLY A 483 14.04 8.03 6.55
N GLU A 484 14.89 8.83 7.21
CA GLU A 484 16.30 8.49 7.47
C GLU A 484 16.46 7.62 8.73
N ASN A 485 15.79 8.02 9.83
CA ASN A 485 15.75 7.28 11.10
C ASN A 485 14.32 7.14 11.68
N SER A 486 13.32 7.60 10.94
CA SER A 486 11.90 7.55 11.29
C SER A 486 11.14 6.81 10.18
N GLY A 487 9.88 6.42 10.45
CA GLY A 487 9.04 5.76 9.44
C GLY A 487 9.08 6.47 8.08
N HIS A 488 9.09 5.67 7.00
CA HIS A 488 9.09 6.20 5.64
C HIS A 488 7.86 7.08 5.38
N PHE A 489 8.00 8.16 4.59
CA PHE A 489 6.89 9.05 4.21
C PHE A 489 5.63 8.31 3.74
N SER A 490 5.80 7.32 2.85
CA SER A 490 4.69 6.48 2.39
C SER A 490 4.02 5.73 3.52
N GLY A 491 4.78 5.27 4.52
CA GLY A 491 4.26 4.64 5.73
C GLY A 491 3.48 5.62 6.61
N THR A 492 3.94 6.87 6.74
CA THR A 492 3.19 7.94 7.42
C THR A 492 1.86 8.20 6.73
N VAL A 493 1.86 8.37 5.41
CA VAL A 493 0.62 8.56 4.63
C VAL A 493 -0.31 7.36 4.79
N THR A 494 0.19 6.14 4.67
CA THR A 494 -0.62 4.94 4.89
C THR A 494 -1.19 4.87 6.30
N SER A 495 -0.40 5.22 7.31
CA SER A 495 -0.88 5.27 8.70
C SER A 495 -1.98 6.31 8.91
N ILE A 496 -1.92 7.47 8.24
CA ILE A 496 -2.97 8.49 8.31
C ILE A 496 -4.32 7.89 7.87
N PHE A 497 -4.37 7.26 6.69
CA PHE A 497 -5.59 6.68 6.16
C PHE A 497 -6.03 5.42 6.92
N GLU A 498 -5.09 4.60 7.37
CA GLU A 498 -5.40 3.38 8.10
C GLU A 498 -6.00 3.67 9.48
N VAL A 499 -5.45 4.66 10.20
CA VAL A 499 -5.95 5.06 11.51
C VAL A 499 -7.34 5.68 11.42
N HIS A 500 -7.58 6.54 10.42
CA HIS A 500 -8.80 7.36 10.36
C HIS A 500 -9.91 6.77 9.49
N LEU A 501 -9.56 6.03 8.44
CA LEU A 501 -10.51 5.44 7.49
C LEU A 501 -10.45 3.91 7.45
N GLY A 502 -9.48 3.27 8.14
CA GLY A 502 -9.32 1.81 8.10
C GLY A 502 -8.84 1.27 6.75
N LYS A 503 -8.31 2.15 5.88
CA LYS A 503 -7.86 1.83 4.51
C LYS A 503 -6.36 2.00 4.36
N SER A 504 -5.69 1.04 3.70
CA SER A 504 -4.25 1.12 3.41
C SER A 504 -4.01 1.91 2.11
N ILE A 505 -3.95 3.23 2.25
CA ILE A 505 -3.80 4.17 1.13
C ILE A 505 -2.35 4.65 1.05
N SER A 506 -1.68 4.40 -0.07
CA SER A 506 -0.34 4.91 -0.34
C SER A 506 -0.41 6.27 -1.05
N PRO A 507 0.68 7.05 -1.06
CA PRO A 507 0.68 8.34 -1.74
C PRO A 507 0.26 8.29 -3.21
N ASN A 508 0.61 7.21 -3.92
CA ASN A 508 0.24 7.03 -5.32
C ASN A 508 -1.27 6.85 -5.52
N LYS A 509 -1.99 6.35 -4.51
CA LYS A 509 -3.45 6.20 -4.59
C LYS A 509 -4.17 7.53 -4.42
N ILE A 510 -3.65 8.43 -3.59
CA ILE A 510 -4.11 9.83 -3.51
C ILE A 510 -3.90 10.52 -4.86
N ARG A 511 -2.76 10.28 -5.52
CA ARG A 511 -2.49 10.79 -6.87
C ARG A 511 -3.50 10.31 -7.91
N ARG A 512 -3.88 9.03 -7.85
CA ARG A 512 -4.93 8.46 -8.69
C ARG A 512 -6.29 9.09 -8.40
N ALA A 513 -6.68 9.19 -7.13
CA ALA A 513 -7.93 9.83 -6.73
C ALA A 513 -8.04 11.28 -7.22
N PHE A 514 -6.94 12.05 -7.14
CA PHE A 514 -6.87 13.40 -7.72
C PHE A 514 -7.11 13.37 -9.23
N ALA A 515 -6.36 12.55 -9.97
CA ALA A 515 -6.46 12.48 -11.43
C ALA A 515 -7.86 12.03 -11.89
N THR A 516 -8.47 11.09 -11.17
CA THR A 516 -9.86 10.66 -11.39
C THR A 516 -10.82 11.82 -11.14
N GLN A 517 -10.66 12.57 -10.05
CA GLN A 517 -11.53 13.71 -9.75
C GLN A 517 -11.40 14.80 -10.81
N GLU A 518 -10.18 15.12 -11.23
CA GLU A 518 -9.90 16.07 -12.30
C GLU A 518 -10.54 15.62 -13.63
N ALA A 519 -10.55 14.32 -13.92
CA ALA A 519 -11.25 13.79 -15.09
C ALA A 519 -12.79 13.88 -14.96
N ARG A 520 -13.33 13.85 -13.74
CA ARG A 520 -14.78 13.98 -13.48
C ARG A 520 -15.27 15.42 -13.59
N VAL A 521 -14.48 16.41 -13.20
CA VAL A 521 -14.95 17.81 -13.07
C VAL A 521 -14.20 18.83 -13.92
N GLY A 522 -13.02 18.49 -14.41
CA GLY A 522 -12.15 19.42 -15.13
C GLY A 522 -12.41 19.43 -16.63
N THR A 523 -12.22 20.59 -17.26
CA THR A 523 -12.20 20.69 -18.72
C THR A 523 -10.99 19.98 -19.32
N TYR A 524 -10.98 19.81 -20.65
CA TYR A 524 -9.83 19.23 -21.33
C TYR A 524 -8.54 20.03 -21.05
N GLU A 525 -8.60 21.35 -21.13
CA GLU A 525 -7.45 22.24 -20.90
C GLU A 525 -6.95 22.17 -19.45
N GLU A 526 -7.88 22.13 -18.48
CA GLU A 526 -7.55 21.98 -17.06
C GLU A 526 -6.85 20.64 -16.81
N ARG A 527 -7.35 19.56 -17.44
CA ARG A 527 -6.76 18.22 -17.35
C ARG A 527 -5.37 18.15 -17.98
N VAL A 528 -5.16 18.83 -19.11
CA VAL A 528 -3.83 18.97 -19.73
C VAL A 528 -2.88 19.70 -18.78
N ALA A 529 -3.31 20.81 -18.19
CA ALA A 529 -2.49 21.59 -17.27
C ALA A 529 -2.15 20.81 -15.98
N GLY A 530 -3.09 20.08 -15.40
CA GLY A 530 -2.83 19.25 -14.22
C GLY A 530 -1.98 18.02 -14.53
N ALA A 531 -2.11 17.41 -15.72
CA ALA A 531 -1.18 16.38 -16.18
C ALA A 531 0.26 16.92 -16.30
N LEU A 532 0.43 18.10 -16.91
CA LEU A 532 1.72 18.76 -17.04
C LEU A 532 2.35 19.07 -15.68
N ALA A 533 1.55 19.59 -14.74
CA ALA A 533 2.01 19.87 -13.38
C ALA A 533 2.45 18.61 -12.61
N ARG A 534 1.97 17.42 -13.01
CA ARG A 534 2.40 16.11 -12.50
C ARG A 534 3.55 15.48 -13.29
N HIS A 535 4.12 16.19 -14.26
CA HIS A 535 5.15 15.74 -15.20
C HIS A 535 4.71 14.54 -16.06
N HIS A 536 3.49 14.61 -16.59
CA HIS A 536 2.91 13.62 -17.49
C HIS A 536 2.23 14.26 -18.71
N SER A 537 2.11 13.49 -19.79
CA SER A 537 1.10 13.77 -20.81
C SER A 537 -0.30 13.38 -20.30
N LEU A 538 -1.33 13.98 -20.89
CA LEU A 538 -2.72 13.63 -20.57
C LEU A 538 -3.00 12.14 -20.85
N GLU A 539 -2.49 11.60 -21.96
CA GLU A 539 -2.63 10.17 -22.29
C GLU A 539 -2.07 9.26 -21.19
N VAL A 540 -0.88 9.57 -20.67
CA VAL A 540 -0.26 8.82 -19.56
C VAL A 540 -1.08 8.99 -18.28
N SER A 541 -1.61 10.20 -18.04
CA SER A 541 -2.49 10.49 -16.91
C SER A 541 -3.74 9.61 -16.93
N ASP A 542 -4.41 9.56 -18.08
CA ASP A 542 -5.66 8.82 -18.28
C ASP A 542 -5.47 7.31 -18.27
N LYS A 543 -4.35 6.82 -18.82
CA LYS A 543 -4.06 5.39 -18.88
C LYS A 543 -3.66 4.80 -17.53
N ILE A 544 -2.86 5.54 -16.74
CA ILE A 544 -2.24 5.00 -15.52
C ILE A 544 -3.00 5.41 -14.25
N TYR A 545 -3.52 6.64 -14.21
CA TYR A 545 -4.01 7.25 -12.99
C TYR A 545 -5.52 7.42 -12.94
N ASN A 546 -6.18 7.73 -14.05
CA ASN A 546 -7.63 7.83 -14.10
C ASN A 546 -8.28 6.47 -13.82
N GLN A 547 -9.06 6.40 -12.74
CA GLN A 547 -9.74 5.19 -12.28
C GLN A 547 -11.24 5.19 -12.58
N GLN A 548 -11.73 6.13 -13.40
CA GLN A 548 -13.13 6.14 -13.84
C GLN A 548 -13.48 4.78 -14.47
N ARG A 549 -14.63 4.25 -14.07
CA ARG A 549 -15.25 3.08 -14.71
C ARG A 549 -15.60 3.41 -16.14
N GLN A 550 -15.79 2.37 -16.95
CA GLN A 550 -16.17 2.55 -18.35
C GLN A 550 -17.48 3.34 -18.46
N GLU A 551 -18.47 3.04 -17.63
CA GLU A 551 -19.74 3.79 -17.52
C GLU A 551 -19.50 5.28 -17.26
N GLU A 552 -18.66 5.63 -16.27
CA GLU A 552 -18.34 7.03 -15.96
C GLU A 552 -17.63 7.75 -17.12
N LYS A 553 -16.84 7.03 -17.93
CA LYS A 553 -16.18 7.60 -19.11
C LYS A 553 -17.15 7.78 -20.28
N MET A 554 -18.19 6.96 -20.36
CA MET A 554 -19.21 7.02 -21.41
C MET A 554 -20.32 8.03 -21.07
N ALA A 555 -20.56 8.31 -19.79
CA ALA A 555 -21.61 9.22 -19.34
C ALA A 555 -21.63 10.59 -20.06
N PRO A 556 -20.50 11.28 -20.32
CA PRO A 556 -20.52 12.54 -21.08
C PRO A 556 -21.04 12.39 -22.52
N CYS A 557 -20.80 11.23 -23.15
CA CYS A 557 -21.33 10.93 -24.49
C CYS A 557 -22.85 10.72 -24.43
N GLU A 558 -23.34 9.99 -23.41
CA GLU A 558 -24.77 9.79 -23.18
C GLU A 558 -25.47 11.13 -22.89
N GLU A 559 -24.89 11.98 -22.04
CA GLU A 559 -25.39 13.33 -21.76
C GLU A 559 -25.39 14.21 -23.02
N LEU A 560 -24.36 14.12 -23.86
CA LEU A 560 -24.29 14.86 -25.12
C LEU A 560 -25.40 14.41 -26.08
N ILE A 561 -25.59 13.10 -26.22
CA ILE A 561 -26.68 12.54 -27.03
C ILE A 561 -28.02 13.03 -26.49
N GLN A 562 -28.26 12.95 -25.18
CA GLN A 562 -29.49 13.46 -24.56
C GLN A 562 -29.69 14.95 -24.85
N LYS A 563 -28.65 15.79 -24.74
CA LYS A 563 -28.73 17.23 -25.06
C LYS A 563 -29.01 17.50 -26.54
N MET A 564 -28.50 16.67 -27.45
CA MET A 564 -28.76 16.81 -28.89
C MET A 564 -30.20 16.48 -29.28
N PHE A 565 -30.89 15.67 -28.46
CA PHE A 565 -32.27 15.25 -28.67
C PHE A 565 -33.24 15.80 -27.60
N ALA A 566 -32.79 16.75 -26.78
CA ALA A 566 -33.64 17.49 -25.86
C ALA A 566 -34.16 18.72 -26.63
N ASP A 567 -35.45 18.71 -26.96
CA ASP A 567 -36.15 19.79 -27.67
C ASP A 567 -36.05 21.16 -26.97
#